data_AF-A0A9L0JXY4-F1
#
_entry.id   AF-A0A9L0JXY4-F1
#
_cell.length_a   1.000
_cell.length_b   1.000
_cell.length_c   1.000
_cell.angle_alpha   90.00
_cell.angle_beta   90.00
_cell.angle_gamma   90.00
#
_symmetry.space_group_name_H-M   'P 1'
#
loop_
_entity.id
_entity.type
_entity.pdbx_description
1 polymer ?
#
loop_
_entity_poly.entity_id
_entity_poly.type
_entity_poly.pdbx_seq_one_letter_code
_entity_poly.pdbx_strand_id
1 'polypeptide(L)'
;MAAWCRPVVLRVWSPRPATSPSTENMLERHMLGPHLKRAELETGSEAQQSVLTSPAGSSQQCGRMAVSHSVKERTISENSLIILLQGLQGQVTTVDLRDESVARGRIDNVDAFMNIRLANVTYTDRWGHRVELDDLFVTGRNVRYVHIPDDVNITATIEQQLQVIHRVRNFGGKGQGRREFPSKKYK
;
A
#
# COMPACT_ATOMS: atom_id res chain seq x y z
N MET A 1 49.38 3.21 23.26
CA MET A 1 49.36 1.74 23.10
C MET A 1 48.04 1.21 23.63
N ALA A 2 47.39 0.31 22.86
CA ALA A 2 46.16 -0.45 23.15
C ALA A 2 44.86 0.39 23.32
N ALA A 3 43.93 0.51 22.38
CA ALA A 3 43.23 -0.50 21.54
C ALA A 3 42.51 -1.58 22.38
N TRP A 4 41.23 -1.34 22.67
CA TRP A 4 40.27 -2.37 23.08
C TRP A 4 39.15 -2.40 22.05
N CYS A 5 39.32 -3.28 21.07
CA CYS A 5 38.32 -3.64 20.08
C CYS A 5 37.56 -4.85 20.65
N ARG A 6 36.24 -4.74 20.87
CA ARG A 6 35.38 -5.91 21.12
C ARG A 6 34.69 -6.26 19.79
N PRO A 7 34.79 -7.51 19.30
CA PRO A 7 34.13 -7.90 18.06
C PRO A 7 32.64 -8.19 18.29
N VAL A 8 31.81 -7.64 17.40
CA VAL A 8 30.41 -8.03 17.22
C VAL A 8 30.40 -9.37 16.48
N VAL A 9 29.78 -10.38 17.07
CA VAL A 9 29.56 -11.68 16.43
C VAL A 9 28.34 -11.56 15.52
N LEU A 10 28.57 -11.58 14.20
CA LEU A 10 27.54 -11.77 13.19
C LEU A 10 26.96 -13.19 13.31
N ARG A 11 25.65 -13.30 13.63
CA ARG A 11 24.89 -14.55 13.41
C ARG A 11 24.36 -14.55 11.99
N VAL A 12 24.96 -15.38 11.17
CA VAL A 12 24.47 -15.80 9.85
C VAL A 12 23.18 -16.61 10.04
N TRP A 13 22.11 -16.18 9.38
CA TRP A 13 20.85 -16.90 9.28
C TRP A 13 20.94 -17.85 8.08
N SER A 14 20.98 -19.16 8.33
CA SER A 14 20.88 -20.18 7.29
C SER A 14 19.40 -20.51 6.99
N PRO A 15 19.01 -20.65 5.71
CA PRO A 15 17.66 -21.09 5.35
C PRO A 15 17.53 -22.62 5.53
N ARG A 16 16.42 -23.07 6.13
CA ARG A 16 16.06 -24.49 6.26
C ARG A 16 15.50 -25.01 4.91
N PRO A 17 15.79 -26.26 4.52
CA PRO A 17 15.26 -26.84 3.29
C PRO A 17 13.80 -27.29 3.43
N ALA A 18 13.09 -27.20 2.31
CA ALA A 18 11.73 -27.68 2.12
C ALA A 18 11.67 -29.22 2.12
N THR A 19 10.74 -29.79 2.88
CA THR A 19 10.40 -31.22 2.86
C THR A 19 9.34 -31.50 1.79
N SER A 20 9.66 -32.36 0.84
CA SER A 20 8.74 -32.95 -0.14
C SER A 20 7.87 -34.05 0.50
N PRO A 21 6.63 -34.29 0.02
CA PRO A 21 5.83 -35.41 0.47
C PRO A 21 6.36 -36.74 -0.11
N SER A 22 6.58 -37.70 0.78
CA SER A 22 7.02 -39.06 0.50
C SER A 22 5.92 -39.90 -0.14
N THR A 23 6.31 -40.59 -1.21
CA THR A 23 5.59 -41.69 -1.85
C THR A 23 5.60 -42.91 -0.94
N GLU A 24 4.50 -43.20 -0.27
CA GLU A 24 4.31 -44.48 0.42
C GLU A 24 2.84 -44.87 0.35
N ASN A 25 2.51 -45.66 -0.67
CA ASN A 25 1.39 -46.60 -0.69
C ASN A 25 1.54 -47.48 -1.93
N MET A 26 2.37 -48.50 -1.77
CA MET A 26 2.42 -49.64 -2.68
C MET A 26 2.30 -50.91 -1.84
N LEU A 27 1.42 -51.80 -2.29
CA LEU A 27 1.17 -53.17 -1.84
C LEU A 27 0.05 -53.35 -0.80
N GLU A 28 -1.18 -53.52 -1.30
CA GLU A 28 -1.84 -54.84 -1.19
C GLU A 28 -2.88 -55.04 -2.31
N ARG A 29 -2.58 -56.06 -3.13
CA ARG A 29 -3.48 -57.12 -3.65
C ARG A 29 -4.55 -56.74 -4.68
N HIS A 30 -4.28 -57.11 -5.94
CA HIS A 30 -4.71 -58.36 -6.60
C HIS A 30 -6.21 -58.37 -6.99
N MET A 31 -6.48 -58.02 -8.25
CA MET A 31 -6.79 -58.94 -9.37
C MET A 31 -8.25 -59.39 -9.38
N LEU A 32 -9.04 -58.84 -10.33
CA LEU A 32 -10.00 -59.61 -11.15
C LEU A 32 -10.44 -58.77 -12.37
N GLY A 33 -9.79 -59.03 -13.51
CA GLY A 33 -10.46 -59.27 -14.80
C GLY A 33 -10.88 -58.09 -15.71
N PRO A 34 -10.85 -58.28 -17.04
CA PRO A 34 -10.89 -57.20 -18.02
C PRO A 34 -12.25 -57.06 -18.70
N HIS A 35 -12.61 -55.84 -19.13
CA HIS A 35 -13.52 -55.71 -20.27
C HIS A 35 -13.13 -54.56 -21.19
N LEU A 36 -12.61 -54.97 -22.35
CA LEU A 36 -12.50 -54.22 -23.59
C LEU A 36 -13.87 -53.65 -24.01
N LYS A 37 -13.86 -52.38 -24.45
CA LYS A 37 -14.60 -51.80 -25.60
C LYS A 37 -14.11 -50.33 -25.72
N ARG A 38 -13.16 -49.99 -26.60
CA ARG A 38 -13.34 -49.59 -28.02
C ARG A 38 -14.53 -48.66 -28.29
N ALA A 39 -14.22 -47.40 -28.61
CA ALA A 39 -14.76 -46.57 -29.71
C ALA A 39 -13.97 -45.23 -29.69
N GLU A 40 -13.00 -45.00 -30.60
CA GLU A 40 -13.13 -44.32 -31.92
C GLU A 40 -13.47 -42.82 -31.80
N LEU A 41 -12.48 -41.93 -32.01
CA LEU A 41 -12.18 -41.16 -33.23
C LEU A 41 -13.32 -40.21 -33.65
N GLU A 42 -13.14 -38.91 -33.40
CA GLU A 42 -12.87 -37.85 -34.40
C GLU A 42 -14.13 -37.07 -34.79
N THR A 43 -14.07 -35.75 -34.65
CA THR A 43 -14.15 -34.77 -35.76
C THR A 43 -14.39 -33.38 -35.17
N GLY A 44 -13.63 -32.40 -35.66
CA GLY A 44 -13.83 -30.99 -35.32
C GLY A 44 -15.02 -30.38 -36.08
N SER A 45 -15.55 -29.29 -35.55
CA SER A 45 -15.79 -28.04 -36.29
C SER A 45 -16.46 -26.99 -35.39
N GLU A 46 -15.93 -25.78 -35.53
CA GLU A 46 -16.62 -24.49 -35.51
C GLU A 46 -17.22 -23.91 -34.20
N ALA A 47 -16.53 -22.83 -33.79
CA ALA A 47 -17.07 -21.50 -33.57
C ALA A 47 -18.23 -21.34 -32.58
N GLN A 48 -17.91 -20.68 -31.46
CA GLN A 48 -18.73 -19.58 -30.95
C GLN A 48 -17.91 -18.66 -30.05
N GLN A 49 -17.64 -17.48 -30.61
CA GLN A 49 -17.03 -16.36 -29.94
C GLN A 49 -18.13 -15.61 -29.17
N SER A 50 -18.16 -15.76 -27.85
CA SER A 50 -18.97 -14.90 -26.98
C SER A 50 -18.06 -13.85 -26.32
N VAL A 51 -18.00 -12.70 -26.96
CA VAL A 51 -17.71 -11.42 -26.32
C VAL A 51 -18.76 -11.20 -25.22
N LEU A 52 -18.31 -11.20 -23.97
CA LEU A 52 -19.08 -10.66 -22.86
C LEU A 52 -18.30 -9.49 -22.25
N THR A 53 -18.91 -8.35 -22.50
CA THR A 53 -18.73 -7.00 -21.99
C THR A 53 -18.61 -6.93 -20.46
N SER A 54 -17.73 -6.02 -20.02
CA SER A 54 -17.33 -5.70 -18.65
C SER A 54 -18.49 -5.33 -17.71
N PRO A 55 -18.20 -5.22 -16.40
CA PRO A 55 -18.29 -3.87 -15.85
C PRO A 55 -17.20 -3.49 -14.83
N ALA A 56 -17.03 -2.17 -14.70
CA ALA A 56 -16.57 -1.43 -13.53
C ALA A 56 -15.06 -1.38 -13.22
N GLY A 57 -14.38 -0.48 -13.96
CA GLY A 57 -13.56 0.59 -13.40
C GLY A 57 -12.90 0.36 -12.03
N SER A 58 -11.75 -0.31 -12.02
CA SER A 58 -10.71 0.10 -11.09
C SER A 58 -10.08 1.38 -11.67
N SER A 59 -10.64 2.52 -11.26
CA SER A 59 -9.89 3.77 -11.31
C SER A 59 -8.60 3.54 -10.53
N GLN A 60 -7.52 3.20 -11.23
CA GLN A 60 -6.18 3.42 -10.72
C GLN A 60 -6.07 4.92 -10.51
N GLN A 61 -6.44 5.35 -9.30
CA GLN A 61 -6.15 6.67 -8.78
C GLN A 61 -4.63 6.70 -8.57
N CYS A 62 -3.90 6.81 -9.68
CA CYS A 62 -2.47 6.99 -9.69
C CYS A 62 -2.17 8.34 -9.03
N GLY A 63 -1.76 8.30 -7.77
CA GLY A 63 -0.83 9.24 -7.14
C GLY A 63 -1.18 10.73 -7.20
N ARG A 64 -2.44 11.14 -7.10
CA ARG A 64 -2.74 12.55 -6.83
C ARG A 64 -2.53 12.81 -5.34
N MET A 65 -1.31 13.15 -4.94
CA MET A 65 -1.00 13.59 -3.59
C MET A 65 -1.92 14.77 -3.24
N ALA A 66 -2.86 14.53 -2.34
CA ALA A 66 -3.85 15.52 -1.94
C ALA A 66 -3.28 16.32 -0.78
N VAL A 67 -3.05 17.61 -1.01
CA VAL A 67 -2.60 18.53 0.04
C VAL A 67 -3.82 19.24 0.63
N SER A 68 -3.82 19.42 1.95
CA SER A 68 -4.90 20.09 2.67
C SER A 68 -5.19 21.50 2.12
N HIS A 69 -6.46 21.85 2.01
CA HIS A 69 -6.89 23.17 1.52
C HIS A 69 -6.66 24.30 2.53
N SER A 70 -6.63 23.97 3.83
CA SER A 70 -6.38 24.90 4.91
C SER A 70 -4.93 25.39 4.93
N VAL A 71 -4.73 26.71 4.93
CA VAL A 71 -3.39 27.32 5.07
C VAL A 71 -2.76 26.92 6.40
N LYS A 72 -3.54 26.93 7.49
CA LYS A 72 -3.08 26.56 8.83
C LYS A 72 -2.56 25.12 8.85
N GLU A 73 -3.31 24.20 8.26
CA GLU A 73 -2.98 22.78 8.22
C GLU A 73 -1.74 22.50 7.37
N ARG A 74 -1.61 23.18 6.22
CA ARG A 74 -0.41 23.14 5.39
C ARG A 74 0.84 23.63 6.13
N THR A 75 0.74 24.73 6.87
CA THR A 75 1.87 25.26 7.64
C THR A 75 2.28 24.34 8.79
N ILE A 76 1.33 23.68 9.47
CA ILE A 76 1.67 22.66 10.48
C ILE A 76 2.37 21.48 9.81
N SER A 77 1.89 21.08 8.64
CA SER A 77 2.49 19.98 7.88
C SER A 77 3.91 20.31 7.44
N GLU A 78 4.13 21.49 6.85
CA GLU A 78 5.43 22.00 6.40
C GLU A 78 6.46 22.09 7.54
N ASN A 79 6.04 22.48 8.73
CA ASN A 79 6.93 22.70 9.88
C ASN A 79 7.09 21.48 10.80
N SER A 80 6.51 20.32 10.46
CA SER A 80 6.59 19.12 11.30
C SER A 80 6.82 17.86 10.49
N LEU A 81 7.17 16.76 11.15
CA LEU A 81 7.42 15.48 10.49
C LEU A 81 6.16 14.81 9.94
N ILE A 82 4.97 15.37 10.16
CA ILE A 82 3.72 14.80 9.63
C ILE A 82 3.71 14.78 8.10
N ILE A 83 4.46 15.67 7.46
CA ILE A 83 4.61 15.74 6.01
C ILE A 83 5.19 14.45 5.41
N LEU A 84 6.02 13.73 6.17
CA LEU A 84 6.51 12.42 5.77
C LEU A 84 5.36 11.43 5.65
N LEU A 85 4.48 11.36 6.65
CA LEU A 85 3.33 10.45 6.66
C LEU A 85 2.30 10.81 5.59
N GLN A 86 2.13 12.10 5.29
CA GLN A 86 1.32 12.54 4.14
C GLN A 86 1.90 12.04 2.81
N GLY A 87 3.22 11.91 2.71
CA GLY A 87 3.88 11.31 1.54
C GLY A 87 3.71 9.80 1.41
N LEU A 88 3.30 9.10 2.47
CA LEU A 88 3.02 7.66 2.46
C LEU A 88 1.57 7.33 2.05
N GLN A 89 0.76 8.34 1.71
CA GLN A 89 -0.60 8.12 1.23
C GLN A 89 -0.62 7.17 0.02
N GLY A 90 -1.50 6.18 0.06
CA GLY A 90 -1.62 5.10 -0.92
C GLY A 90 -0.78 3.87 -0.61
N GLN A 91 0.16 3.92 0.34
CA GLN A 91 0.98 2.78 0.72
C GLN A 91 0.36 1.96 1.86
N VAL A 92 0.69 0.67 1.91
CA VAL A 92 0.28 -0.21 3.00
C VAL A 92 1.31 -0.14 4.11
N THR A 93 0.87 0.30 5.28
CA THR A 93 1.72 0.47 6.47
C THR A 93 1.08 -0.21 7.67
N THR A 94 1.91 -0.48 8.67
CA THR A 94 1.46 -0.94 9.98
C THR A 94 1.51 0.24 10.95
N VAL A 95 0.45 0.44 11.73
CA VAL A 95 0.34 1.47 12.76
C VAL A 95 0.18 0.77 14.10
N ASP A 96 1.13 0.99 15.00
CA ASP A 96 1.04 0.51 16.38
C ASP A 96 0.38 1.59 17.22
N LEU A 97 -0.69 1.21 17.92
CA LEU A 97 -1.43 2.09 18.79
C LEU A 97 -0.85 2.07 20.20
N ARG A 98 -1.24 3.06 21.00
CA ARG A 98 -0.81 3.22 22.41
C ARG A 98 -1.37 2.16 23.35
N ASP A 99 -2.48 1.56 22.99
CA ASP A 99 -3.14 0.48 23.74
C ASP A 99 -2.59 -0.91 23.37
N GLU A 100 -1.44 -0.96 22.66
CA GLU A 100 -0.77 -2.17 22.19
C GLU A 100 -1.52 -2.91 21.07
N SER A 101 -2.58 -2.31 20.55
CA SER A 101 -3.24 -2.77 19.34
C SER A 101 -2.45 -2.41 18.08
N VAL A 102 -2.64 -3.17 17.01
CA VAL A 102 -1.92 -3.00 15.74
C VAL A 102 -2.91 -2.91 14.59
N ALA A 103 -2.82 -1.87 13.78
CA ALA A 103 -3.64 -1.69 12.58
C ALA A 103 -2.74 -1.74 11.34
N ARG A 104 -2.94 -2.74 10.48
CA ARG A 104 -2.23 -2.83 9.20
C ARG A 104 -3.19 -2.55 8.05
N GLY A 105 -2.92 -1.54 7.24
CA GLY A 105 -3.80 -1.16 6.14
C GLY A 105 -3.16 -0.14 5.20
N ARG A 106 -3.89 0.23 4.15
CA ARG A 106 -3.48 1.30 3.22
C ARG A 106 -3.80 2.66 3.82
N ILE A 107 -2.85 3.58 3.82
CA ILE A 107 -3.10 4.97 4.23
C ILE A 107 -3.90 5.67 3.14
N ASP A 108 -5.13 6.07 3.44
CA ASP A 108 -5.97 6.83 2.50
C ASP A 108 -5.78 8.35 2.71
N ASN A 109 -5.71 8.81 3.96
CA ASN A 109 -5.45 10.22 4.27
C ASN A 109 -4.78 10.40 5.64
N VAL A 110 -4.00 11.47 5.78
CA VAL A 110 -3.33 11.86 7.04
C VAL A 110 -3.49 13.37 7.25
N ASP A 111 -4.09 13.75 8.38
CA ASP A 111 -4.26 15.15 8.82
C ASP A 111 -2.98 15.69 9.49
N ALA A 112 -2.84 17.01 9.59
CA ALA A 112 -1.75 17.69 10.29
C ALA A 112 -1.65 17.35 11.78
N PHE A 113 -2.71 16.81 12.38
CA PHE A 113 -2.73 16.32 13.76
C PHE A 113 -2.46 14.81 13.88
N MET A 114 -1.96 14.16 12.82
CA MET A 114 -1.68 12.72 12.77
C MET A 114 -2.95 11.86 12.90
N ASN A 115 -4.12 12.39 12.56
CA ASN A 115 -5.30 11.56 12.38
C ASN A 115 -5.14 10.79 11.07
N ILE A 116 -5.16 9.45 11.13
CA ILE A 116 -4.90 8.57 9.99
C ILE A 116 -6.20 7.85 9.63
N ARG A 117 -6.59 7.94 8.36
CA ARG A 117 -7.64 7.11 7.79
C ARG A 117 -7.00 5.99 7.00
N LEU A 118 -7.31 4.75 7.38
CA LEU A 118 -6.79 3.54 6.79
C LEU A 118 -7.91 2.79 6.06
N ALA A 119 -7.61 2.22 4.90
CA ALA A 119 -8.52 1.35 4.16
C ALA A 119 -7.97 -0.08 4.06
N ASN A 120 -8.88 -1.05 3.93
CA ASN A 120 -8.59 -2.49 3.86
C ASN A 120 -7.67 -2.93 4.99
N VAL A 121 -8.16 -2.81 6.22
CA VAL A 121 -7.38 -2.89 7.44
C VAL A 121 -7.55 -4.23 8.12
N THR A 122 -6.43 -4.85 8.49
CA THR A 122 -6.40 -5.93 9.48
C THR A 122 -6.05 -5.31 10.83
N TYR A 123 -7.05 -5.21 11.70
CA TYR A 123 -6.88 -4.76 13.08
C TYR A 123 -6.58 -5.96 13.98
N THR A 124 -5.57 -5.84 14.83
CA THR A 124 -5.22 -6.84 15.83
C THR A 124 -5.27 -6.17 17.20
N ASP A 125 -6.12 -6.66 18.09
CA ASP A 125 -6.21 -6.20 19.46
C ASP A 125 -4.99 -6.66 20.27
N ARG A 126 -4.76 -6.09 21.45
CA ARG A 126 -3.68 -6.47 22.38
C ARG A 126 -3.73 -7.94 22.82
N TRP A 127 -4.91 -8.56 22.78
CA TRP A 127 -5.10 -9.99 23.07
C TRP A 127 -4.85 -10.90 21.87
N GLY A 128 -4.52 -10.33 20.70
CA GLY A 128 -4.22 -11.06 19.46
C GLY A 128 -5.44 -11.38 18.59
N HIS A 129 -6.64 -10.94 18.98
CA HIS A 129 -7.83 -11.08 18.15
C HIS A 129 -7.73 -10.22 16.88
N ARG A 130 -7.93 -10.84 15.72
CA ARG A 130 -7.86 -10.17 14.42
C ARG A 130 -9.25 -9.91 13.87
N VAL A 131 -9.45 -8.70 13.35
CA VAL A 131 -10.68 -8.25 12.70
C VAL A 131 -10.31 -7.57 11.40
N GLU A 132 -11.00 -7.92 10.31
CA GLU A 132 -10.88 -7.24 9.03
C GLU A 132 -11.93 -6.13 8.94
N LEU A 133 -11.48 -4.94 8.55
CA LEU A 133 -12.28 -3.73 8.47
C LEU A 133 -12.02 -3.05 7.11
N ASP A 134 -13.08 -2.57 6.46
CA ASP A 134 -12.92 -1.85 5.19
C ASP A 134 -12.31 -0.45 5.39
N ASP A 135 -12.68 0.24 6.47
CA ASP A 135 -12.21 1.58 6.85
C ASP A 135 -11.96 1.64 8.36
N LEU A 136 -10.85 2.27 8.76
CA LEU A 136 -10.49 2.52 10.15
C LEU A 136 -9.94 3.94 10.30
N PHE A 137 -10.50 4.69 11.23
CA PHE A 137 -10.01 6.02 11.59
C PHE A 137 -9.28 5.98 12.93
N VAL A 138 -7.99 6.33 12.92
CA VAL A 138 -7.12 6.36 14.11
C VAL A 138 -6.84 7.81 14.47
N THR A 139 -7.21 8.21 15.70
CA THR A 139 -6.88 9.52 16.25
C THR A 139 -5.38 9.64 16.50
N GLY A 140 -4.76 10.76 16.13
CA GLY A 140 -3.30 10.94 16.25
C GLY A 140 -2.76 10.81 17.67
N ARG A 141 -3.57 11.12 18.69
CA ARG A 141 -3.21 10.90 20.09
C ARG A 141 -2.94 9.43 20.41
N ASN A 142 -3.60 8.49 19.74
CA ASN A 142 -3.50 7.06 20.02
C ASN A 142 -2.39 6.36 19.21
N VAL A 143 -1.72 7.07 18.30
CA VAL A 143 -0.60 6.52 17.53
C VAL A 143 0.65 6.45 18.41
N ARG A 144 1.37 5.33 18.33
CA ARG A 144 2.68 5.12 18.96
C ARG A 144 3.79 4.98 17.92
N TYR A 145 3.62 4.07 16.97
CA TYR A 145 4.57 3.90 15.87
C TYR A 145 3.84 3.81 14.52
N VAL A 146 4.47 4.31 13.48
CA VAL A 146 4.06 4.08 12.10
C VAL A 146 5.24 3.42 11.41
N HIS A 147 5.03 2.21 10.91
CA HIS A 147 6.02 1.43 10.19
C HIS A 147 6.12 1.97 8.77
N ILE A 148 7.27 2.56 8.45
CA ILE A 148 7.57 3.11 7.12
C ILE A 148 8.04 1.95 6.24
N PRO A 149 7.49 1.79 5.02
CA PRO A 149 7.94 0.77 4.08
C PRO A 149 9.41 0.96 3.67
N ASP A 150 10.12 -0.16 3.47
CA ASP A 150 11.57 -0.15 3.22
C ASP A 150 11.96 0.49 1.88
N ASP A 151 11.05 0.53 0.91
CA ASP A 151 11.22 1.14 -0.41
C ASP A 151 11.10 2.67 -0.38
N VAL A 152 10.73 3.26 0.76
CA VAL A 152 10.56 4.70 0.91
C VAL A 152 11.88 5.37 1.29
N ASN A 153 12.36 6.24 0.40
CA ASN A 153 13.39 7.21 0.77
C ASN A 153 12.76 8.39 1.52
N ILE A 154 13.00 8.45 2.83
CA ILE A 154 12.43 9.43 3.76
C ILE A 154 12.70 10.87 3.28
N THR A 155 13.95 11.21 2.99
CA THR A 155 14.34 12.57 2.61
C THR A 155 13.70 12.97 1.28
N ALA A 156 13.76 12.10 0.28
CA ALA A 156 13.16 12.37 -1.03
C ALA A 156 11.64 12.56 -0.94
N THR A 157 10.96 11.80 -0.09
CA THR A 157 9.52 11.90 0.13
C THR A 157 9.14 13.24 0.75
N ILE A 158 9.89 13.70 1.77
CA ILE A 158 9.68 15.01 2.40
C ILE A 158 9.89 16.14 1.38
N GLU A 159 10.98 16.09 0.61
CA GLU A 159 11.28 17.09 -0.42
C GLU A 159 10.17 17.18 -1.48
N GLN A 160 9.66 16.03 -1.94
CA GLN A 160 8.54 15.98 -2.89
C GLN A 160 7.30 16.67 -2.32
N GLN A 161 6.91 16.38 -1.07
CA GLN A 161 5.75 17.02 -0.45
C GLN A 161 5.93 18.53 -0.24
N LEU A 162 7.13 18.97 0.20
CA LEU A 162 7.44 20.39 0.34
C LEU A 162 7.34 21.12 -1.00
N GLN A 163 7.81 20.51 -2.09
CA GLN A 163 7.67 21.07 -3.43
C GLN A 163 6.20 21.24 -3.84
N VAL A 164 5.32 20.29 -3.49
CA VAL A 164 3.88 20.41 -3.77
C VAL A 164 3.31 21.60 -2.98
N ILE A 165 3.61 21.73 -1.68
CA ILE A 165 3.13 22.85 -0.86
C ILE A 165 3.61 24.19 -1.42
N HIS A 166 4.89 24.30 -1.80
CA HIS A 166 5.45 25.51 -2.41
C HIS A 166 4.75 25.88 -3.73
N ARG A 167 4.47 24.88 -4.59
CA ARG A 167 3.74 25.11 -5.85
C ARG A 167 2.34 25.64 -5.57
N VAL A 168 1.61 25.03 -4.64
CA VAL A 168 0.24 25.47 -4.29
C VAL A 168 0.25 26.87 -3.67
N ARG A 169 1.26 27.22 -2.88
CA ARG A 169 1.40 28.57 -2.30
C ARG A 169 1.70 29.65 -3.34
N ASN A 170 2.50 29.31 -4.34
CA ASN A 170 2.91 30.24 -5.41
C ASN A 170 1.99 30.17 -6.64
N PHE A 171 0.96 29.32 -6.62
CA PHE A 171 -0.01 29.17 -7.70
C PHE A 171 -0.86 30.45 -7.80
N GLY A 172 -0.63 31.26 -8.84
CA GLY A 172 -1.41 32.48 -9.07
C GLY A 172 -0.62 33.77 -9.28
N GLY A 173 0.65 33.70 -9.73
CA GLY A 173 1.34 34.88 -10.24
C GLY A 173 0.45 35.68 -11.21
N LYS A 174 0.32 36.99 -10.97
CA LYS A 174 -0.54 37.91 -11.73
C LYS A 174 -0.33 37.71 -13.24
N GLY A 175 -1.33 37.13 -13.93
CA GLY A 175 -1.39 37.09 -15.40
C GLY A 175 -0.96 35.80 -16.11
N GLN A 176 -0.70 34.70 -15.38
CA GLN A 176 -0.35 33.39 -15.96
C GLN A 176 -1.50 32.37 -16.05
N GLY A 177 -2.67 32.66 -15.49
CA GLY A 177 -3.88 31.85 -15.72
C GLY A 177 -4.41 32.01 -17.14
N ARG A 178 -5.15 31.01 -17.64
CA ARG A 178 -5.82 31.04 -18.95
C ARG A 178 -6.61 32.36 -19.08
N ARG A 179 -6.17 33.24 -19.98
CA ARG A 179 -6.86 34.50 -20.27
C ARG A 179 -8.06 34.18 -21.15
N GLU A 180 -9.20 33.95 -20.53
CA GLU A 180 -10.44 33.64 -21.25
C GLU A 180 -11.04 34.87 -21.94
N PHE A 181 -10.59 36.09 -21.59
CA PHE A 181 -11.05 37.32 -22.18
C PHE A 181 -9.89 38.16 -22.76
N PRO A 182 -9.93 38.52 -24.06
CA PRO A 182 -9.01 39.51 -24.60
C PRO A 182 -9.31 40.86 -23.94
N SER A 183 -8.32 41.47 -23.28
CA SER A 183 -8.47 42.82 -22.74
C SER A 183 -8.67 43.80 -23.89
N LYS A 184 -9.88 44.35 -24.05
CA LYS A 184 -10.12 45.44 -25.01
C LYS A 184 -9.30 46.66 -24.58
N LYS A 185 -8.32 47.05 -25.41
CA LYS A 185 -7.68 48.35 -25.32
C LYS A 185 -8.60 49.37 -26.00
N TYR A 186 -9.18 50.29 -25.23
CA TYR A 186 -9.76 51.49 -25.81
C TYR A 186 -8.63 52.48 -26.14
N LYS A 187 -8.67 53.05 -27.35
CA LYS A 187 -7.80 54.12 -27.82
C LYS A 187 -8.46 55.46 -27.56
#